data_AF-A0A1H0U3P5-F1
#
_entry.id   AF-A0A1H0U3P5-F1
#
_cell.length_a   1.000
_cell.length_b   1.000
_cell.length_c   1.000
_cell.angle_alpha   90.00
_cell.angle_beta   90.00
_cell.angle_gamma   90.00
#
_symmetry.space_group_name_H-M   'P 1'
#
loop_
_entity.id
_entity.type
_entity.pdbx_description
1 polymer ?
#
loop_
_entity_poly.entity_id
_entity_poly.type
_entity_poly.pdbx_seq_one_letter_code
_entity_poly.pdbx_strand_id
1 'polypeptide(L)'
;MLRERRTRLAKRFNVAEDELQGPVFPNSLGTLRDKNNTLARWREFRQRAGYPWVTFRTFRRSVATLLDDAGLSARQIAEQLGHSKVSTTQDVYMGRRVTSRRAADALDEVKWSTS
;
A
#
# COMPACT_ATOMS: atom_id res chain seq x y z
N MET A 1 2.04 6.44 -9.68
CA MET A 1 2.73 6.23 -8.38
C MET A 1 4.07 5.48 -8.44
N LEU A 2 4.14 4.18 -8.76
CA LEU A 2 5.41 3.41 -8.70
C LEU A 2 6.40 3.73 -9.84
N ARG A 3 5.91 4.01 -11.06
CA ARG A 3 6.75 4.47 -12.19
C ARG A 3 7.41 5.81 -11.90
N GLU A 4 6.64 6.82 -11.48
CA GLU A 4 7.17 8.13 -11.06
C GLU A 4 8.20 8.02 -9.93
N ARG A 5 8.05 7.02 -9.05
CA ARG A 5 9.04 6.78 -7.99
C ARG A 5 10.37 6.27 -8.56
N ARG A 6 10.36 5.38 -9.56
CA ARG A 6 11.59 4.93 -10.23
C ARG A 6 12.31 6.11 -10.90
N THR A 7 11.60 6.96 -11.62
CA THR A 7 12.14 8.21 -12.19
C THR A 7 12.83 9.08 -11.15
N ARG A 8 12.17 9.32 -10.01
CA ARG A 8 12.76 10.11 -8.91
C ARG A 8 14.00 9.46 -8.30
N LEU A 9 14.04 8.13 -8.21
CA LEU A 9 15.19 7.40 -7.67
C LEU A 9 16.37 7.40 -8.66
N ALA A 10 16.11 7.20 -9.95
CA ALA A 10 17.11 7.28 -11.01
C ALA A 10 17.80 8.65 -11.01
N LYS A 11 17.01 9.73 -10.97
CA LYS A 11 17.52 11.10 -10.82
C LYS A 11 18.32 11.29 -9.52
N ARG A 12 17.85 10.76 -8.40
CA ARG A 12 18.52 10.89 -7.09
C ARG A 12 19.88 10.22 -7.06
N PHE A 13 19.99 9.02 -7.66
CA PHE A 13 21.22 8.24 -7.68
C PHE A 13 22.08 8.50 -8.92
N ASN A 14 21.67 9.44 -9.77
CA ASN A 14 22.37 9.80 -11.00
C ASN A 14 22.64 8.61 -11.93
N VAL A 15 21.61 7.78 -12.14
CA VAL A 15 21.63 6.61 -13.02
C VAL A 15 20.43 6.66 -13.96
N ALA A 16 20.51 5.99 -15.12
CA ALA A 16 19.37 5.84 -16.02
C ALA A 16 18.25 4.99 -15.38
N GLU A 17 17.00 5.17 -15.79
CA GLU A 17 15.85 4.49 -15.18
C GLU A 17 15.83 2.97 -15.39
N ASP A 18 16.33 2.54 -16.54
CA ASP A 18 16.52 1.15 -16.95
C ASP A 18 17.74 0.52 -16.27
N GLU A 19 18.76 1.31 -15.96
CA GLU A 19 19.94 0.89 -15.19
C GLU A 19 19.72 0.90 -13.67
N LEU A 20 18.61 1.47 -13.18
CA LEU A 20 18.31 1.53 -11.75
C LEU A 20 18.05 0.13 -11.18
N GLN A 21 19.05 -0.40 -10.50
CA GLN A 21 19.00 -1.64 -9.73
C GLN A 21 18.77 -1.38 -8.23
N GLY A 22 18.28 -2.41 -7.52
CA GLY A 22 18.04 -2.36 -6.08
C GLY A 22 16.58 -2.14 -5.66
N PRO A 23 16.32 -1.89 -4.38
CA PRO A 23 14.97 -1.88 -3.83
C PRO A 23 14.16 -0.65 -4.27
N VAL A 24 12.85 -0.82 -4.48
CA VAL A 24 11.91 0.27 -4.86
C VAL A 24 11.78 1.35 -3.76
N PHE A 25 12.05 0.99 -2.51
CA PHE A 25 12.03 1.89 -1.36
C PHE A 25 13.37 1.90 -0.63
N PRO A 26 14.44 2.44 -1.26
CA PRO A 26 15.75 2.41 -0.67
C PRO A 26 15.84 3.34 0.55
N ASN A 27 16.88 3.12 1.36
CA ASN A 27 17.37 4.11 2.31
C ASN A 27 18.13 5.24 1.58
N SER A 28 18.79 6.13 2.32
CA SER A 28 19.52 7.25 1.73
C SER A 28 20.73 6.84 0.89
N LEU A 29 21.27 5.64 1.13
CA LEU A 29 22.43 5.06 0.45
C LEU A 29 22.05 4.13 -0.70
N GLY A 30 20.77 3.99 -1.04
CA GLY A 30 20.32 3.10 -2.12
C GLY A 30 20.06 1.65 -1.71
N THR A 31 20.33 1.28 -0.46
CA THR A 31 20.20 -0.10 0.02
C THR A 31 18.89 -0.33 0.79
N LEU A 32 18.67 -1.56 1.30
CA LEU A 32 17.47 -1.90 2.06
C LEU A 32 17.31 -1.00 3.30
N ARG A 33 16.06 -0.66 3.61
CA ARG A 33 15.75 0.04 4.85
C ARG A 33 15.83 -0.92 6.02
N ASP A 34 16.46 -0.49 7.09
CA ASP A 34 16.40 -1.20 8.36
C ASP A 34 14.95 -1.24 8.89
N LYS A 35 14.51 -2.42 9.31
CA LYS A 35 13.13 -2.67 9.75
C LYS A 35 12.80 -1.89 11.02
N ASN A 36 13.71 -1.89 12.00
CA ASN A 36 13.46 -1.29 13.31
C ASN A 36 13.37 0.24 13.20
N ASN A 37 14.29 0.84 12.46
CA ASN A 37 14.28 2.27 12.15
C ASN A 37 13.05 2.68 11.34
N THR A 38 12.62 1.84 10.39
CA THR A 38 11.40 2.09 9.62
C THR A 38 10.16 2.07 10.52
N LEU A 39 10.06 1.07 11.41
CA LEU A 39 8.97 0.97 12.36
C LEU A 39 8.99 2.08 13.40
N ALA A 40 10.16 2.54 13.85
CA ALA A 40 10.30 3.66 14.77
C ALA A 40 9.78 4.96 14.15
N ARG A 41 10.27 5.31 12.95
CA ARG A 41 9.78 6.49 12.20
C ARG A 41 8.28 6.40 11.91
N TRP A 42 7.79 5.19 11.60
CA TRP A 42 6.36 4.96 11.45
C TRP A 42 5.61 5.30 12.74
N ARG A 43 6.03 4.80 13.90
CA ARG A 43 5.41 5.15 15.20
C ARG A 43 5.38 6.65 15.46
N GLU A 44 6.50 7.34 15.26
CA GLU A 44 6.59 8.79 15.44
C GLU A 44 5.63 9.54 14.52
N PHE A 45 5.56 9.15 13.24
CA PHE A 45 4.66 9.78 12.27
C PHE A 45 3.20 9.69 12.71
N ARG A 46 2.71 8.49 13.05
CA ARG A 46 1.29 8.33 13.45
C ARG A 46 0.97 8.93 14.81
N GLN A 47 1.94 9.03 15.72
CA GLN A 47 1.76 9.81 16.95
C GLN A 47 1.54 11.29 16.61
N ARG A 48 2.43 11.87 15.80
CA ARG A 48 2.32 13.28 15.37
C ARG A 48 1.06 13.57 14.56
N ALA A 49 0.61 12.61 13.76
CA ALA A 49 -0.60 12.74 12.96
C ALA A 49 -1.91 12.59 13.80
N GLY A 50 -1.81 12.32 15.10
CA GLY A 50 -3.00 12.12 15.96
C GLY A 50 -3.65 10.74 15.85
N TYR A 51 -3.00 9.78 15.18
CA TYR A 51 -3.53 8.43 14.93
C TYR A 51 -2.63 7.32 15.52
N PRO A 52 -2.26 7.37 16.82
CA PRO A 52 -1.31 6.41 17.41
C PRO A 52 -1.81 4.96 17.42
N TRP A 53 -3.11 4.74 17.23
CA TRP A 53 -3.75 3.43 17.15
C TRP A 53 -3.69 2.82 15.75
N VAL A 54 -3.40 3.60 14.70
CA VAL A 54 -3.36 3.10 13.31
C VAL A 54 -2.14 2.20 13.13
N THR A 55 -2.38 1.02 12.56
CA THR A 55 -1.36 0.03 12.22
C THR A 55 -1.37 -0.28 10.72
N PHE A 56 -0.36 -0.98 10.21
CA PHE A 56 -0.41 -1.50 8.84
C PHE A 56 -1.61 -2.44 8.60
N ARG A 57 -2.08 -3.15 9.65
CA ARG A 57 -3.30 -3.95 9.58
C ARG A 57 -4.55 -3.08 9.44
N THR A 58 -4.59 -1.94 10.12
CA THR A 58 -5.66 -0.95 9.97
C THR A 58 -5.74 -0.48 8.52
N PHE A 59 -4.62 -0.10 7.91
CA PHE A 59 -4.60 0.28 6.50
C PHE A 59 -5.07 -0.84 5.58
N ARG A 60 -4.63 -2.09 5.83
CA ARG A 60 -5.09 -3.25 5.06
C ARG A 60 -6.61 -3.42 5.13
N ARG A 61 -7.20 -3.22 6.31
CA ARG A 61 -8.67 -3.23 6.47
C ARG A 61 -9.33 -2.08 5.76
N SER A 62 -8.81 -0.86 5.87
CA SER A 62 -9.35 0.31 5.16
C SER A 62 -9.34 0.11 3.65
N VAL A 63 -8.26 -0.43 3.07
CA VAL A 63 -8.22 -0.78 1.65
C VAL A 63 -9.27 -1.85 1.31
N ALA A 64 -9.42 -2.89 2.14
CA ALA A 64 -10.45 -3.89 1.92
C ALA A 64 -11.86 -3.27 1.89
N THR A 65 -12.17 -2.38 2.84
CA THR A 65 -13.45 -1.68 2.91
C THR A 65 -13.66 -0.78 1.69
N LEU A 66 -12.68 0.02 1.28
CA LEU A 66 -12.81 0.88 0.09
C LEU A 66 -13.07 0.07 -1.19
N LEU A 67 -12.44 -1.09 -1.32
CA LEU A 67 -12.65 -1.97 -2.46
C LEU A 67 -14.01 -2.66 -2.41
N ASP A 68 -14.46 -3.04 -1.22
CA ASP A 68 -15.79 -3.61 -0.99
C ASP A 68 -16.88 -2.58 -1.31
N ASP A 69 -16.74 -1.34 -0.82
CA ASP A 69 -17.63 -0.21 -1.11
C ASP A 69 -17.68 0.12 -2.61
N ALA A 70 -16.57 -0.09 -3.34
CA ALA A 70 -16.50 0.03 -4.79
C ALA A 70 -17.08 -1.17 -5.56
N GLY A 71 -17.67 -2.15 -4.85
CA GLY A 71 -18.37 -3.29 -5.43
C GLY A 71 -17.46 -4.43 -5.90
N LEU A 72 -16.22 -4.52 -5.39
CA LEU A 72 -15.36 -5.66 -5.69
C LEU A 72 -15.72 -6.88 -4.85
N SER A 73 -15.61 -8.05 -5.47
CA SER A 73 -15.77 -9.32 -4.76
C SER A 73 -14.62 -9.58 -3.77
N ALA A 74 -14.93 -10.28 -2.68
CA ALA A 74 -13.95 -10.76 -1.71
C ALA A 74 -12.72 -11.44 -2.34
N ARG A 75 -12.90 -12.14 -3.47
CA ARG A 75 -11.81 -12.78 -4.21
C ARG A 75 -10.85 -11.74 -4.80
N GLN A 76 -11.35 -10.70 -5.46
CA GLN A 76 -10.50 -9.62 -5.98
C GLN A 76 -9.79 -8.88 -4.89
N ILE A 77 -10.51 -8.61 -3.79
CA ILE A 77 -9.94 -7.93 -2.64
C ILE A 77 -8.80 -8.78 -2.08
N ALA A 78 -9.01 -10.10 -1.93
CA ALA A 78 -7.97 -11.02 -1.48
C ALA A 78 -6.79 -11.13 -2.47
N GLU A 79 -7.04 -11.15 -3.78
CA GLU A 79 -6.01 -11.12 -4.83
C GLU A 79 -5.19 -9.82 -4.77
N GLN A 80 -5.85 -8.67 -4.68
CA GLN A 80 -5.22 -7.34 -4.58
C GLN A 80 -4.40 -7.19 -3.29
N LEU A 81 -4.91 -7.72 -2.18
CA LEU A 81 -4.23 -7.70 -0.90
C LEU A 81 -3.15 -8.79 -0.77
N GLY A 82 -3.03 -9.70 -1.74
CA GLY A 82 -2.03 -10.75 -1.81
C GLY A 82 -2.37 -12.01 -1.00
N HIS A 83 -2.07 -13.18 -1.59
CA HIS A 83 -2.24 -14.56 -1.08
C HIS A 83 -1.48 -14.93 0.22
N SER A 84 -1.30 -14.02 1.18
CA SER A 84 -0.76 -14.38 2.51
C SER A 84 -1.90 -14.81 3.44
N LYS A 85 -2.19 -16.12 3.47
CA LYS A 85 -3.13 -16.83 4.36
C LYS A 85 -4.55 -16.23 4.44
N VAL A 86 -5.47 -16.98 3.83
CA VAL A 86 -6.94 -16.93 3.99
C VAL A 86 -7.41 -17.03 5.46
N SER A 87 -6.53 -17.27 6.43
CA SER A 87 -6.83 -17.53 7.85
C SER A 87 -7.33 -16.32 8.68
N THR A 88 -7.61 -15.14 8.11
CA THR A 88 -8.16 -14.02 8.90
C THR A 88 -9.22 -13.21 8.17
N THR A 89 -9.65 -13.64 6.98
CA THR A 89 -10.45 -12.78 6.10
C THR A 89 -11.60 -13.54 5.41
N GLN A 90 -12.15 -14.58 6.04
CA GLN A 90 -13.32 -15.28 5.49
C GLN A 90 -14.66 -14.84 6.07
N ASP A 91 -14.76 -14.43 7.34
CA ASP A 91 -16.08 -14.27 7.97
C ASP A 91 -16.80 -12.95 7.69
N VAL A 92 -16.17 -11.97 7.05
CA VAL A 92 -16.73 -10.60 6.98
C VAL A 92 -17.10 -10.11 5.56
N TYR A 93 -16.57 -10.72 4.49
CA TYR A 93 -16.58 -10.04 3.17
C TYR A 93 -17.36 -10.77 2.06
N MET A 94 -18.04 -11.90 2.34
CA MET A 94 -18.59 -12.76 1.28
C MET A 94 -20.01 -12.36 0.83
N GLY A 95 -20.10 -11.42 -0.10
CA GLY A 95 -21.32 -11.11 -0.86
C GLY A 95 -21.10 -10.90 -2.37
N ARG A 96 -21.00 -11.98 -3.16
CA ARG A 96 -21.11 -12.09 -4.64
C ARG A 96 -20.12 -11.33 -5.59
N ARG A 97 -19.20 -12.13 -6.14
CA ARG A 97 -18.83 -12.37 -7.57
C ARG A 97 -18.23 -11.27 -8.51
N VAL A 98 -17.04 -11.65 -9.03
CA VAL A 98 -16.32 -11.39 -10.33
C VAL A 98 -15.23 -10.31 -10.38
N THR A 99 -14.08 -10.72 -10.97
CA THR A 99 -12.71 -10.19 -10.99
C THR A 99 -12.43 -8.94 -11.86
N SER A 100 -11.28 -8.25 -11.61
CA SER A 100 -10.56 -7.25 -12.46
C SER A 100 -10.40 -5.80 -11.93
N ARG A 101 -9.31 -5.14 -12.41
CA ARG A 101 -8.82 -3.73 -12.50
C ARG A 101 -9.46 -2.59 -11.70
N ARG A 102 -10.74 -2.72 -11.38
CA ARG A 102 -11.53 -1.79 -10.55
C ARG A 102 -10.89 -1.46 -9.21
N ALA A 103 -10.01 -2.33 -8.68
CA ALA A 103 -9.38 -2.06 -7.40
C ALA A 103 -8.44 -0.86 -7.43
N ALA A 104 -7.68 -0.71 -8.51
CA ALA A 104 -6.78 0.42 -8.66
C ALA A 104 -7.59 1.71 -8.87
N ASP A 105 -8.60 1.65 -9.74
CA ASP A 105 -9.47 2.79 -10.05
C ASP A 105 -10.25 3.26 -8.81
N ALA A 106 -10.81 2.33 -8.03
CA ALA A 106 -11.51 2.63 -6.78
C ALA A 106 -10.62 3.32 -5.73
N LEU A 107 -9.34 2.95 -5.66
CA LEU A 107 -8.39 3.60 -4.75
C LEU A 107 -7.96 4.98 -5.25
N ASP A 108 -7.90 5.19 -6.56
CA ASP A 108 -7.57 6.49 -7.16
C ASP A 108 -8.74 7.50 -7.06
N GLU A 109 -9.99 7.04 -7.00
CA GLU A 109 -11.18 7.90 -6.83
C GLU A 109 -11.34 8.48 -5.42
N VAL A 110 -10.65 7.93 -4.41
CA VAL A 110 -10.65 8.46 -3.04
C VAL A 110 -9.82 9.74 -2.98
N LYS A 111 -10.45 10.88 -3.31
CA LYS A 111 -9.87 12.21 -3.10
C LYS A 111 -9.78 12.48 -1.61
N TRP A 112 -8.57 12.43 -1.06
CA TRP A 112 -8.28 12.91 0.29
C TRP A 112 -8.57 14.41 0.34
N SER A 113 -9.69 14.79 0.96
CA SER A 113 -10.01 16.17 1.26
C SER A 113 -8.90 16.73 2.15
N THR A 114 -8.02 17.53 1.55
CA THR A 114 -7.02 18.29 2.29
C THR A 114 -7.75 19.44 2.96
N SER A 115 -8.00 19.32 4.26
CA SER A 115 -8.25 20.46 5.15
C SER A 115 -6.93 21.14 5.52
#